data_AF-A0A7W7MAF4-F1
#
_entry.id   AF-A0A7W7MAF4-F1
#
_cell.length_a   1.000
_cell.length_b   1.000
_cell.length_c   1.000
_cell.angle_alpha   90.00
_cell.angle_beta   90.00
_cell.angle_gamma   90.00
#
_symmetry.space_group_name_H-M   'P 1'
#
loop_
_entity.id
_entity.type
_entity.pdbx_description
1 polymer ?
#
loop_
_entity_poly.entity_id
_entity_poly.type
_entity_poly.pdbx_seq_one_letter_code
_entity_poly.pdbx_strand_id
1 'polypeptide(L)'
;MTRAAGAQRPISRGRGARRRVLTAALEVLDEHGLAGFTMEAVARRAGAGKATLYRHWPGTNALLVDAMDTTFVPLPVPDTGRVETDVAELLTGFVTLLATTPFPRLLAAFMDAAERDPALRTMHAELTRRRREPMLAVLTRAEQRGQLRPGLDPDLTVDLLAAPFFYRRLVAHRPIPPDLITAVITQVLGPHTA
;
A
#
# COMPACT_ATOMS: atom_id res chain seq x y z
N MET A 1 38.51 21.02 28.93
CA MET A 1 37.67 22.24 28.84
C MET A 1 37.79 22.77 27.42
N THR A 2 36.77 22.98 26.59
CA THR A 2 35.32 22.77 26.62
C THR A 2 34.88 22.75 25.15
N ARG A 3 34.05 21.76 24.80
CA ARG A 3 33.47 21.52 23.46
C ARG A 3 32.35 22.55 23.23
N ALA A 4 32.45 23.40 22.20
CA ALA A 4 31.37 24.29 21.81
C ALA A 4 30.38 23.55 20.91
N ALA A 5 29.13 23.50 21.37
CA ALA A 5 28.02 22.77 20.81
C ALA A 5 27.53 23.39 19.48
N GLY A 6 27.33 22.53 18.48
CA GLY A 6 26.61 22.88 17.26
C GLY A 6 25.13 23.12 17.59
N ALA A 7 24.67 24.35 17.35
CA ALA A 7 23.28 24.72 17.48
C ALA A 7 22.42 23.98 16.43
N GLN A 8 21.69 22.95 16.86
CA GLN A 8 20.64 22.32 16.06
C GLN A 8 19.58 23.37 15.69
N ARG A 9 19.40 23.61 14.38
CA ARG A 9 18.31 24.43 13.83
C ARG A 9 16.94 23.88 14.28
N PRO A 10 15.96 24.75 14.62
CA PRO A 10 14.64 24.30 15.01
C PRO A 10 13.94 23.66 13.81
N ILE A 11 13.75 22.34 13.86
CA ILE A 11 13.06 21.59 12.82
C ILE A 11 11.59 22.06 12.79
N SER A 12 11.13 22.52 11.63
CA SER A 12 9.74 22.87 11.31
C SER A 12 8.73 21.97 12.05
N ARG A 13 8.04 22.54 13.04
CA ARG A 13 7.36 21.83 14.14
C ARG A 13 6.08 21.06 13.74
N GLY A 14 5.55 21.26 12.53
CA GLY A 14 4.31 20.62 12.07
C GLY A 14 4.52 19.43 11.13
N ARG A 15 4.93 19.70 9.89
CA ARG A 15 5.03 18.69 8.82
C ARG A 15 6.22 17.74 8.99
N GLY A 16 7.36 18.25 9.48
CA GLY A 16 8.54 17.43 9.75
C GLY A 16 8.32 16.45 10.90
N ALA A 17 7.56 16.86 11.92
CA ALA A 17 7.24 16.01 13.07
C ALA A 17 6.32 14.86 12.69
N ARG A 18 5.25 15.12 11.91
CA ARG A 18 4.33 14.07 11.46
C ARG A 18 5.07 13.01 10.64
N ARG A 19 5.84 13.42 9.63
CA ARG A 19 6.60 12.48 8.79
C ARG A 19 7.56 11.61 9.61
N ARG A 20 8.29 12.20 10.58
CA ARG A 20 9.17 11.43 11.47
C ARG A 20 8.42 10.38 12.27
N VAL A 21 7.25 10.71 12.80
CA VAL A 21 6.43 9.75 13.55
C VAL A 21 5.93 8.62 12.65
N LEU A 22 5.52 8.92 11.42
CA LEU A 22 5.07 7.89 10.48
C LEU A 22 6.21 6.98 10.01
N THR A 23 7.40 7.53 9.77
CA THR A 23 8.60 6.72 9.49
C THR A 23 8.94 5.82 10.68
N ALA A 24 8.97 6.37 11.89
CA ALA A 24 9.19 5.59 13.12
C ALA A 24 8.11 4.51 13.34
N ALA A 25 6.87 4.78 12.96
CA ALA A 25 5.78 3.81 13.01
C ALA A 25 6.06 2.62 12.07
N LEU A 26 6.45 2.88 10.83
CA LEU A 26 6.80 1.83 9.86
C LEU A 26 7.98 0.99 10.35
N GLU A 27 9.01 1.61 10.94
CA GLU A 27 10.16 0.89 11.51
C GLU A 27 9.76 0.01 12.71
N VAL A 28 8.99 0.53 13.66
CA VAL A 28 8.50 -0.24 14.81
C VAL A 28 7.66 -1.42 14.35
N LEU A 29 6.82 -1.22 13.33
CA LEU A 29 5.96 -2.27 12.79
C LEU A 29 6.78 -3.34 12.05
N ASP A 30 7.84 -2.97 11.34
CA ASP A 30 8.73 -3.93 10.69
C ASP A 30 9.58 -4.73 11.68
N GLU A 31 10.09 -4.09 12.74
CA GLU A 31 10.95 -4.73 13.75
C GLU A 31 10.18 -5.58 14.77
N HIS A 32 8.97 -5.18 15.14
CA HIS A 32 8.24 -5.77 16.27
C HIS A 32 6.84 -6.30 15.92
N GLY A 33 6.42 -6.17 14.66
CA GLY A 33 5.08 -6.57 14.22
C GLY A 33 3.97 -5.79 14.93
N LEU A 34 2.71 -6.21 14.72
CA LEU A 34 1.56 -5.55 15.35
C LEU A 34 1.58 -5.64 16.87
N ALA A 35 2.06 -6.75 17.43
CA ALA A 35 2.10 -6.95 18.88
C ALA A 35 2.98 -5.90 19.58
N GLY A 36 4.08 -5.48 18.95
CA GLY A 36 4.95 -4.41 19.45
C GLY A 36 4.56 -3.00 19.01
N PHE A 37 3.58 -2.86 18.11
CA PHE A 37 3.16 -1.59 17.55
C PHE A 37 2.27 -0.83 18.55
N THR A 38 2.90 0.00 19.38
CA THR A 38 2.24 0.79 20.44
C THR A 38 2.57 2.28 20.31
N MET A 39 1.65 3.14 20.78
CA MET A 39 1.89 4.60 20.83
C MET A 39 3.17 4.93 21.60
N GLU A 40 3.45 4.21 22.68
CA GLU A 40 4.69 4.26 23.47
C GLU A 40 5.93 3.96 22.64
N ALA A 41 5.94 2.82 21.94
CA ALA A 41 7.07 2.38 21.16
C ALA A 41 7.38 3.36 20.03
N VAL A 42 6.34 3.85 19.34
CA VAL A 42 6.50 4.83 18.25
C VAL A 42 6.93 6.19 18.80
N ALA A 43 6.34 6.68 19.89
CA ALA A 43 6.76 7.93 20.52
C ALA A 43 8.25 7.91 20.88
N ARG A 44 8.70 6.81 21.51
CA ARG A 44 10.10 6.58 21.87
C ARG A 44 11.00 6.58 20.64
N ARG A 45 10.64 5.84 19.59
CA ARG A 45 11.42 5.77 18.34
C ARG A 45 11.50 7.12 17.63
N ALA A 46 10.38 7.84 17.56
CA ALA A 46 10.30 9.12 16.89
C ALA A 46 10.95 10.29 17.66
N GLY A 47 11.37 10.06 18.92
CA GLY A 47 11.80 11.12 19.83
C GLY A 47 10.69 12.15 20.08
N ALA A 48 9.43 11.71 20.09
CA ALA A 48 8.25 12.55 20.24
C ALA A 48 7.54 12.30 21.58
N GLY A 49 6.97 13.34 22.18
CA GLY A 49 6.17 13.17 23.40
C GLY A 49 4.83 12.50 23.12
N LYS A 50 4.33 11.66 24.03
CA LYS A 50 3.04 10.96 23.89
C LYS A 50 1.87 11.89 23.58
N ALA A 51 1.78 13.03 24.27
CA ALA A 51 0.75 14.05 24.03
C ALA A 51 0.78 14.62 22.60
N THR A 52 1.94 14.61 21.94
CA THR A 52 2.06 15.01 20.53
C THR A 52 1.48 13.95 19.61
N LEU A 53 1.68 12.66 19.90
CA LEU A 53 1.08 11.58 19.12
C LEU A 53 -0.44 11.55 19.28
N TYR A 54 -0.94 11.55 20.52
CA TYR A 54 -2.39 11.49 20.78
C TYR A 54 -3.19 12.66 20.20
N ARG A 55 -2.56 13.82 19.99
CA ARG A 55 -3.19 14.97 19.32
C ARG A 55 -3.45 14.71 17.82
N HIS A 56 -2.61 13.91 17.17
CA HIS A 56 -2.71 13.62 15.73
C HIS A 56 -3.36 12.25 15.46
N TRP A 57 -3.13 11.29 16.34
CA TRP A 57 -3.63 9.92 16.24
C TRP A 57 -4.32 9.53 17.55
N PRO A 58 -5.65 9.43 17.59
CA PRO A 58 -6.39 9.09 18.81
C PRO A 58 -6.05 7.69 19.35
N GLY A 59 -5.39 6.85 18.55
CA GLY A 59 -4.83 5.57 18.98
C GLY A 59 -3.94 4.94 17.93
N THR A 60 -3.39 3.77 18.29
CA THR A 60 -2.49 2.97 17.45
C THR A 60 -3.08 2.67 16.07
N ASN A 61 -4.38 2.39 15.99
CA ASN A 61 -5.07 2.07 14.74
C ASN A 61 -5.05 3.23 13.73
N ALA A 62 -5.34 4.46 14.18
CA ALA A 62 -5.25 5.64 13.33
C ALA A 62 -3.81 5.91 12.86
N LEU A 63 -2.83 5.66 13.73
CA LEU A 63 -1.40 5.77 13.38
C LEU A 63 -0.97 4.72 12.36
N LEU A 64 -1.46 3.48 12.50
CA LEU A 64 -1.20 2.39 11.55
C LEU A 64 -1.67 2.77 10.15
N VAL A 65 -2.90 3.27 10.01
CA VAL A 65 -3.43 3.62 8.69
C VAL A 65 -2.64 4.77 8.07
N ASP A 66 -2.38 5.83 8.82
CA ASP A 66 -1.61 6.96 8.31
C ASP A 66 -0.18 6.53 7.92
N ALA A 67 0.45 5.63 8.67
CA ALA A 67 1.75 5.09 8.32
C ALA A 67 1.67 4.29 7.02
N MET A 68 0.65 3.43 6.89
CA MET A 68 0.40 2.65 5.67
C MET A 68 0.11 3.51 4.45
N ASP A 69 -0.60 4.62 4.62
CA ASP A 69 -0.86 5.59 3.55
C ASP A 69 0.44 6.20 3.01
N THR A 70 1.47 6.39 3.86
CA THR A 70 2.79 6.88 3.38
C THR A 70 3.58 5.87 2.55
N THR A 71 3.26 4.57 2.65
CA THR A 71 3.86 3.55 1.77
C THR A 71 3.23 3.54 0.39
N PHE A 72 2.08 4.20 0.24
CA PHE A 72 1.41 4.34 -1.04
C PHE A 72 1.97 5.55 -1.79
N VAL A 73 2.62 5.27 -2.92
CA VAL A 73 2.90 6.26 -3.94
C VAL A 73 1.93 5.97 -5.08
N PRO A 74 0.98 6.87 -5.41
CA PRO A 74 0.11 6.68 -6.56
C PRO A 74 0.99 6.43 -7.80
N LEU A 75 0.80 5.27 -8.43
CA LEU A 75 1.45 5.02 -9.71
C LEU A 75 0.82 5.99 -10.73
N PRO A 76 1.63 6.67 -11.57
CA PRO A 76 1.08 7.41 -12.69
C PRO A 76 0.23 6.47 -13.53
N VAL A 77 -0.92 6.94 -14.01
CA VAL A 77 -1.80 6.12 -14.85
C VAL A 77 -1.16 6.02 -16.24
N PRO A 78 -0.70 4.83 -16.67
CA PRO A 78 -0.09 4.68 -17.99
C PRO A 78 -1.11 4.94 -19.10
N ASP A 79 -0.62 5.33 -20.27
CA ASP A 79 -1.44 5.53 -21.46
C ASP A 79 -0.65 5.25 -22.74
N THR A 80 -0.17 4.03 -22.89
CA THR A 80 0.61 3.59 -24.06
C THR A 80 -0.25 3.32 -25.29
N GLY A 81 -1.58 3.33 -25.14
CA GLY A 81 -2.50 2.95 -26.21
C GLY A 81 -2.85 1.47 -26.21
N ARG A 82 -2.24 0.64 -25.35
CA ARG A 82 -2.45 -0.81 -25.27
C ARG A 82 -2.74 -1.26 -23.85
N VAL A 83 -3.94 -1.79 -23.62
CA VAL A 83 -4.37 -2.24 -22.29
C VAL A 83 -3.41 -3.25 -21.66
N GLU A 84 -2.85 -4.18 -22.43
CA GLU A 84 -1.96 -5.19 -21.85
C GLU A 84 -0.65 -4.57 -21.33
N THR A 85 -0.15 -3.53 -22.01
CA THR A 85 1.07 -2.82 -21.61
C THR A 85 0.81 -1.94 -20.39
N ASP A 86 -0.29 -1.20 -20.40
CA ASP A 86 -0.66 -0.30 -19.30
C ASP A 86 -0.94 -1.10 -18.01
N VAL A 87 -1.64 -2.24 -18.11
CA VAL A 87 -1.89 -3.13 -16.97
C VAL A 87 -0.60 -3.79 -16.47
N ALA A 88 0.30 -4.20 -17.37
CA ALA A 88 1.57 -4.80 -16.99
C ALA A 88 2.46 -3.83 -16.21
N GLU A 89 2.48 -2.55 -16.58
CA GLU A 89 3.23 -1.51 -15.85
C GLU A 89 2.71 -1.33 -14.42
N LEU A 90 1.38 -1.21 -14.26
CA LEU A 90 0.75 -1.11 -12.95
C LEU A 90 0.99 -2.36 -12.07
N LEU A 91 0.85 -3.56 -12.66
CA LEU A 91 1.12 -4.81 -11.95
C LEU A 91 2.59 -4.96 -11.57
N THR A 92 3.53 -4.46 -12.38
CA THR A 92 4.96 -4.50 -12.07
C THR A 92 5.27 -3.63 -10.83
N GLY A 93 4.70 -2.42 -10.76
CA GLY A 93 4.83 -1.57 -9.57
C GLY A 93 4.24 -2.24 -8.33
N PHE A 94 3.05 -2.85 -8.47
CA PHE A 94 2.40 -3.58 -7.38
C PHE A 94 3.18 -4.81 -6.90
N VAL A 95 3.71 -5.64 -7.82
CA VAL A 95 4.52 -6.81 -7.50
C VAL A 95 5.83 -6.41 -6.81
N THR A 96 6.47 -5.33 -7.27
CA THR A 96 7.68 -4.77 -6.63
C THR A 96 7.40 -4.40 -5.17
N LEU A 97 6.26 -3.76 -4.93
CA LEU A 97 5.82 -3.39 -3.59
C LEU A 97 5.51 -4.62 -2.72
N LEU A 98 4.85 -5.64 -3.28
CA LEU A 98 4.59 -6.91 -2.58
C LEU A 98 5.85 -7.75 -2.29
N ALA A 99 6.90 -7.61 -3.10
CA ALA A 99 8.17 -8.29 -2.92
C ALA A 99 9.06 -7.60 -1.87
N THR A 100 8.90 -6.29 -1.68
CA THR A 100 9.83 -5.47 -0.88
C THR A 100 9.30 -5.22 0.53
N THR A 101 10.04 -5.70 1.53
CA THR A 101 9.78 -5.42 2.95
C THR A 101 9.98 -3.91 3.21
N PRO A 102 9.13 -3.25 4.01
CA PRO A 102 8.17 -3.82 4.95
C PRO A 102 6.78 -4.15 4.38
N PHE A 103 6.40 -3.63 3.22
CA PHE A 103 5.02 -3.59 2.74
C PHE A 103 4.17 -4.87 2.91
N PRO A 104 4.58 -6.07 2.44
CA PRO A 104 3.75 -7.27 2.56
C PRO A 104 3.48 -7.67 4.02
N ARG A 105 4.40 -7.39 4.95
CA ARG A 105 4.18 -7.62 6.39
C ARG A 105 3.14 -6.65 6.94
N LEU A 106 3.27 -5.38 6.57
CA LEU A 106 2.35 -4.35 7.03
C LEU A 106 0.93 -4.57 6.48
N LEU A 107 0.82 -5.04 5.24
CA LEU A 107 -0.46 -5.40 4.66
C LEU A 107 -1.12 -6.57 5.39
N ALA A 108 -0.37 -7.64 5.68
CA ALA A 108 -0.89 -8.78 6.45
C ALA A 108 -1.39 -8.36 7.84
N ALA A 109 -0.60 -7.53 8.52
CA ALA A 109 -0.98 -6.89 9.78
C ALA A 109 -2.28 -6.09 9.65
N PHE A 110 -2.38 -5.22 8.65
CA PHE A 110 -3.55 -4.37 8.48
C PHE A 110 -4.83 -5.20 8.20
N MET A 111 -4.75 -6.25 7.38
CA MET A 111 -5.88 -7.15 7.14
C MET A 111 -6.35 -7.84 8.42
N ASP A 112 -5.42 -8.36 9.23
CA ASP A 112 -5.73 -8.96 10.53
C ASP A 112 -6.37 -7.97 11.52
N ALA A 113 -5.89 -6.73 11.55
CA ALA A 113 -6.46 -5.68 12.39
C ALA A 113 -7.86 -5.25 11.92
N ALA A 114 -8.09 -5.19 10.60
CA ALA A 114 -9.38 -4.86 9.98
C ALA A 114 -10.48 -5.90 10.26
N GLU A 115 -10.11 -7.16 10.50
CA GLU A 115 -11.09 -8.18 10.90
C GLU A 115 -11.63 -7.94 12.31
N ARG A 116 -10.84 -7.31 13.19
CA ARG A 116 -11.18 -7.09 14.61
C ARG A 116 -11.74 -5.70 14.90
N ASP A 117 -11.50 -4.73 14.03
CA ASP A 117 -11.95 -3.35 14.21
C ASP A 117 -12.68 -2.83 12.95
N PRO A 118 -14.01 -2.60 13.02
CA PRO A 118 -14.80 -2.07 11.91
C PRO A 118 -14.34 -0.70 11.38
N ALA A 119 -13.76 0.14 12.23
CA ALA A 119 -13.22 1.44 11.80
C ALA A 119 -11.99 1.22 10.92
N LEU A 120 -11.08 0.33 11.33
CA LEU A 120 -9.94 -0.06 10.51
C LEU A 120 -10.35 -0.74 9.22
N ARG A 121 -11.41 -1.56 9.23
CA ARG A 121 -11.97 -2.18 8.02
C ARG A 121 -12.41 -1.14 7.01
N THR A 122 -13.16 -0.13 7.45
CA THR A 122 -13.61 0.98 6.61
C THR A 122 -12.42 1.75 6.03
N MET A 123 -11.43 2.04 6.87
CA MET A 123 -10.21 2.73 6.43
C MET A 123 -9.39 1.91 5.42
N HIS A 124 -9.27 0.59 5.64
CA HIS A 124 -8.58 -0.32 4.75
C HIS A 124 -9.31 -0.44 3.40
N ALA A 125 -10.64 -0.51 3.42
CA ALA A 125 -11.46 -0.50 2.21
C ALA A 125 -11.25 0.78 1.39
N GLU A 126 -11.23 1.95 2.04
CA GLU A 126 -10.99 3.23 1.37
C GLU A 126 -9.57 3.36 0.82
N LEU A 127 -8.56 2.87 1.55
CA LEU A 127 -7.18 2.80 1.04
C LEU A 127 -7.10 1.88 -0.18
N THR A 128 -7.77 0.72 -0.13
CA THR A 128 -7.82 -0.23 -1.24
C THR A 128 -8.53 0.37 -2.45
N ARG A 129 -9.65 1.08 -2.24
CA ARG A 129 -10.38 1.80 -3.29
C ARG A 129 -9.47 2.77 -4.04
N ARG A 130 -8.75 3.64 -3.31
CA ARG A 130 -7.80 4.61 -3.89
C ARG A 130 -6.66 3.93 -4.66
N ARG A 131 -6.19 2.77 -4.19
CA ARG A 131 -5.16 1.96 -4.88
C ARG A 131 -5.64 1.33 -6.19
N ARG A 132 -6.95 1.11 -6.34
CA ARG A 132 -7.55 0.54 -7.55
C ARG A 132 -7.77 1.58 -8.65
N GLU A 133 -7.86 2.87 -8.31
CA GLU A 133 -8.19 3.96 -9.23
C GLU A 133 -7.32 3.98 -10.51
N PRO A 134 -5.99 3.81 -10.46
CA PRO A 134 -5.17 3.78 -11.69
C PRO A 134 -5.54 2.62 -12.62
N MET A 135 -5.80 1.43 -12.06
CA MET A 135 -6.17 0.25 -12.85
C MET A 135 -7.55 0.43 -13.48
N LEU A 136 -8.51 0.94 -12.71
CA LEU A 136 -9.86 1.26 -13.23
C LEU A 136 -9.78 2.28 -14.36
N ALA A 137 -8.95 3.32 -14.23
CA ALA A 137 -8.77 4.32 -15.29
C ALA A 137 -8.19 3.72 -16.59
N VAL A 138 -7.22 2.79 -16.48
CA VAL A 138 -6.70 2.05 -17.64
C VAL A 138 -7.79 1.21 -18.30
N LEU A 139 -8.58 0.46 -17.52
CA LEU A 139 -9.66 -0.38 -18.04
C LEU A 139 -10.75 0.46 -18.73
N THR A 140 -11.17 1.59 -18.14
CA THR A 140 -12.15 2.49 -18.76
C THR A 140 -11.65 3.03 -20.11
N ARG A 141 -10.37 3.41 -20.23
CA ARG A 141 -9.80 3.85 -21.52
C ARG A 141 -9.76 2.72 -22.54
N ALA A 142 -9.41 1.52 -22.11
CA ALA A 142 -9.36 0.34 -22.96
C ALA A 142 -10.76 -0.02 -23.50
N GLU A 143 -11.79 0.10 -22.68
CA GLU A 143 -13.19 -0.06 -23.08
C GLU A 143 -13.59 0.96 -24.16
N GLN A 144 -13.28 2.24 -23.96
CA GLN A 144 -13.54 3.30 -24.94
C GLN A 144 -12.81 3.06 -26.28
N ARG A 145 -11.68 2.37 -26.26
CA ARG A 145 -10.90 1.97 -27.44
C ARG A 145 -11.38 0.65 -28.07
N GLY A 146 -12.38 -0.02 -27.50
CA GLY A 146 -12.86 -1.33 -27.96
C GLY A 146 -11.84 -2.45 -27.76
N GLN A 147 -10.91 -2.31 -26.81
CA GLN A 147 -9.87 -3.31 -26.51
C GLN A 147 -10.34 -4.38 -25.51
N LEU A 148 -11.45 -4.14 -24.82
CA LEU A 148 -12.02 -5.05 -23.84
C LEU A 148 -13.21 -5.81 -24.41
N ARG A 149 -13.45 -7.01 -23.86
CA ARG A 149 -14.63 -7.80 -24.16
C ARG A 149 -15.88 -7.06 -23.67
N PRO A 150 -17.00 -7.06 -24.45
CA PRO A 150 -18.25 -6.46 -24.00
C PRO A 150 -18.75 -7.10 -22.70
N GLY A 151 -19.24 -6.27 -21.77
CA GLY A 151 -19.83 -6.74 -20.50
C GLY A 151 -18.82 -7.19 -19.44
N LEU A 152 -17.54 -6.92 -19.64
CA LEU A 152 -16.52 -7.12 -18.62
C LEU A 152 -16.77 -6.17 -17.43
N ASP A 153 -16.87 -6.72 -16.23
CA ASP A 153 -16.97 -5.95 -14.99
C ASP A 153 -15.59 -5.40 -14.60
N PRO A 154 -15.38 -4.07 -14.60
CA PRO A 154 -14.08 -3.48 -14.26
C PRO A 154 -13.62 -3.83 -12.85
N ASP A 155 -14.52 -3.88 -11.88
CA ASP A 155 -14.15 -4.13 -10.48
C ASP A 155 -13.70 -5.58 -10.28
N LEU A 156 -14.47 -6.54 -10.79
CA LEU A 156 -14.07 -7.95 -10.77
C LEU A 156 -12.76 -8.16 -11.55
N THR A 157 -12.56 -7.42 -12.64
CA THR A 157 -11.33 -7.51 -13.43
C THR A 157 -10.11 -7.06 -12.62
N VAL A 158 -10.21 -5.96 -11.88
CA VAL A 158 -9.12 -5.54 -10.98
C VAL A 158 -8.85 -6.59 -9.89
N ASP A 159 -9.89 -7.22 -9.34
CA ASP A 159 -9.74 -8.30 -8.35
C ASP A 159 -8.97 -9.48 -8.95
N LEU A 160 -9.35 -9.94 -10.14
CA LEU A 160 -8.72 -11.06 -10.83
C LEU A 160 -7.27 -10.75 -11.23
N LEU A 161 -6.97 -9.49 -11.59
CA LEU A 161 -5.61 -9.06 -11.90
C LEU A 161 -4.72 -9.03 -10.65
N ALA A 162 -5.24 -8.64 -9.48
CA ALA A 162 -4.43 -8.49 -8.27
C ALA A 162 -4.34 -9.77 -7.41
N ALA A 163 -5.42 -10.55 -7.31
CA ALA A 163 -5.56 -11.68 -6.38
C ALA A 163 -4.47 -12.76 -6.51
N PRO A 164 -4.00 -13.16 -7.71
CA PRO A 164 -2.96 -14.19 -7.85
C PRO A 164 -1.67 -13.83 -7.10
N PHE A 165 -1.30 -12.55 -7.09
CA PHE A 165 -0.10 -12.07 -6.41
C PHE A 165 -0.25 -12.07 -4.89
N PHE A 166 -1.41 -11.64 -4.38
CA PHE A 166 -1.71 -11.75 -2.95
C PHE A 166 -1.74 -13.20 -2.49
N TYR A 167 -2.45 -14.08 -3.21
CA TYR A 167 -2.54 -15.50 -2.88
C TYR A 167 -1.15 -16.13 -2.82
N ARG A 168 -0.32 -15.94 -3.86
CA ARG A 168 1.04 -16.51 -3.86
C ARG A 168 1.89 -15.95 -2.74
N ARG A 169 1.88 -14.64 -2.51
CA ARG A 169 2.77 -13.97 -1.56
C ARG A 169 2.38 -14.17 -0.10
N LEU A 170 1.09 -14.10 0.22
CA LEU A 170 0.56 -14.02 1.59
C LEU A 170 -0.12 -15.29 2.06
N VAL A 171 -0.65 -16.11 1.15
CA VAL A 171 -1.39 -17.34 1.50
C VAL A 171 -0.55 -18.58 1.21
N ALA A 172 -0.08 -18.74 -0.03
CA ALA A 172 0.69 -19.91 -0.44
C ALA A 172 2.19 -19.81 -0.10
N HIS A 173 2.66 -18.62 0.28
CA HIS A 173 4.08 -18.31 0.56
C HIS A 173 5.05 -18.80 -0.54
N ARG A 174 4.66 -18.62 -1.80
CA ARG A 174 5.45 -18.98 -2.99
C ARG A 174 6.04 -17.72 -3.63
N PRO A 175 7.20 -17.85 -4.31
CA PRO A 175 7.73 -16.76 -5.11
C PRO A 175 6.74 -16.37 -6.23
N ILE A 176 6.77 -15.09 -6.62
CA ILE A 176 6.08 -14.57 -7.80
C ILE A 176 7.06 -14.75 -8.97
N PRO A 177 6.81 -15.67 -9.92
CA PRO A 177 7.71 -15.86 -11.04
C PRO A 177 7.59 -14.69 -12.04
N PRO A 178 8.66 -14.37 -12.80
CA PRO A 178 8.71 -13.18 -13.65
C PRO A 178 7.62 -13.12 -14.73
N ASP A 179 7.17 -14.27 -15.21
CA ASP A 179 6.17 -14.43 -16.26
C ASP A 179 4.72 -14.37 -15.76
N LEU A 180 4.50 -14.34 -14.43
CA LEU A 180 3.13 -14.38 -13.87
C LEU A 180 2.29 -13.19 -14.30
N ILE A 181 2.87 -11.99 -14.43
CA ILE A 181 2.15 -10.79 -14.87
C ILE A 181 1.54 -11.02 -16.24
N THR A 182 2.34 -11.46 -17.21
CA THR A 182 1.87 -11.74 -18.56
C THR A 182 0.82 -12.84 -18.55
N ALA A 183 1.04 -13.94 -17.81
CA ALA A 183 0.08 -15.04 -17.73
C ALA A 183 -1.28 -14.59 -17.16
N VAL A 184 -1.27 -13.78 -16.08
CA VAL A 184 -2.51 -13.24 -15.47
C VAL A 184 -3.23 -12.32 -16.44
N ILE A 185 -2.51 -11.41 -17.12
CA ILE A 185 -3.10 -10.52 -18.13
C ILE A 185 -3.75 -11.33 -19.25
N THR A 186 -3.05 -12.33 -19.79
CA THR A 186 -3.60 -13.19 -20.84
C THR A 186 -4.84 -13.94 -20.39
N GLN A 187 -4.87 -14.46 -19.16
CA GLN A 187 -6.04 -15.17 -18.64
C GLN A 187 -7.25 -14.25 -18.39
N VAL A 188 -7.02 -13.03 -17.91
CA VAL A 188 -8.10 -12.11 -17.52
C VAL A 188 -8.61 -11.30 -18.72
N LEU A 189 -7.70 -10.78 -19.54
CA LEU A 189 -8.00 -9.86 -20.66
C LEU A 189 -7.94 -10.54 -22.02
N GLY A 190 -7.34 -11.73 -22.12
CA GLY A 190 -7.24 -12.45 -23.39
C GLY A 190 -8.60 -12.88 -23.94
N PRO A 191 -8.67 -13.14 -25.26
CA PRO A 191 -9.88 -13.63 -25.89
C PRO A 191 -10.25 -14.98 -25.27
N HIS A 192 -11.43 -15.09 -24.67
CA HIS A 192 -11.97 -16.40 -24.33
C HIS A 192 -12.47 -17.02 -25.63
N THR A 193 -11.79 -18.05 -26.09
CA THR A 193 -12.35 -18.96 -27.08
C THR A 193 -13.49 -19.70 -26.37
N ALA A 194 -14.73 -19.35 -26.72
CA ALA A 194 -15.89 -20.15 -26.36
C ALA A 194 -15.87 -21.48 -27.13
#